data_AF-A0A1Q7J4C5-F1
#
_entry.id   AF-A0A1Q7J4C5-F1
#
_cell.length_a   1.000
_cell.length_b   1.000
_cell.length_c   1.000
_cell.angle_alpha   90.00
_cell.angle_beta   90.00
_cell.angle_gamma   90.00
#
_symmetry.space_group_name_H-M   'P 1'
#
loop_
_entity.id
_entity.type
_entity.pdbx_description
1 polymer ?
#
loop_
_entity_poly.entity_id
_entity_poly.type
_entity_poly.pdbx_seq_one_letter_code
_entity_poly.pdbx_strand_id
1 'polypeptide(L)'
;MIPIVDLKTGAVLPRASDTRTLDLPVDLDLEFAVASLDAGSHVLYRSTRGKEVSCLVHPRPLSWRARGEECLVADDGAAAAGHYTLCAVEPAAD
;
A
#
# COMPACT_ATOMS: atom_id res chain seq x y z
N MET A 1 8.07 5.40 13.98
CA MET A 1 6.92 5.70 13.11
C MET A 1 7.41 6.39 11.85
N ILE A 2 6.86 6.02 10.71
CA ILE A 2 7.17 6.56 9.39
C ILE A 2 5.89 7.25 8.89
N PRO A 3 5.94 8.55 8.55
CA PRO A 3 4.80 9.23 7.97
C PRO A 3 4.55 8.76 6.53
N ILE A 4 3.30 8.52 6.21
CA ILE A 4 2.83 8.20 4.87
C ILE A 4 1.75 9.20 4.46
N VAL A 5 1.68 9.54 3.19
CA VAL A 5 0.61 10.34 2.59
C VAL A 5 -0.39 9.39 1.95
N ASP A 6 -1.61 9.35 2.43
CA ASP A 6 -2.70 8.65 1.77
C ASP A 6 -3.00 9.36 0.44
N LEU A 7 -2.72 8.71 -0.70
CA LEU A 7 -2.86 9.35 -2.01
C LEU A 7 -4.33 9.53 -2.43
N LYS A 8 -5.24 8.82 -1.76
CA LYS A 8 -6.68 8.93 -2.00
C LYS A 8 -7.30 10.19 -1.38
N THR A 9 -6.83 10.59 -0.20
CA THR A 9 -7.38 11.70 0.59
C THR A 9 -6.41 12.86 0.78
N GLY A 10 -5.12 12.64 0.51
CA GLY A 10 -4.03 13.58 0.80
C GLY A 10 -3.65 13.64 2.29
N ALA A 11 -4.20 12.76 3.14
CA ALA A 11 -3.96 12.80 4.57
C ALA A 11 -2.58 12.22 4.93
N VAL A 12 -1.80 12.95 5.72
CA VAL A 12 -0.54 12.43 6.28
C VAL A 12 -0.85 11.62 7.53
N LEU A 13 -0.55 10.33 7.50
CA LEU A 13 -0.80 9.38 8.56
C LEU A 13 0.53 8.81 9.09
N PRO A 14 0.81 8.87 10.39
CA PRO A 14 1.96 8.19 10.96
C PRO A 14 1.69 6.68 11.07
N ARG A 15 2.59 5.85 10.55
CA ARG A 15 2.50 4.38 10.63
C ARG A 15 3.71 3.77 11.32
N ALA A 16 3.55 2.54 11.81
CA ALA A 16 4.65 1.82 12.43
C ALA A 16 5.69 1.41 11.37
N SER A 17 6.96 1.31 11.77
CA SER A 17 8.03 0.94 10.83
C SER A 17 7.91 -0.52 10.35
N ASP A 18 7.25 -1.35 11.15
CA ASP A 18 6.89 -2.74 10.88
C ASP A 18 5.54 -2.90 10.16
N THR A 19 4.82 -1.81 9.87
CA THR A 19 3.59 -1.86 9.08
C THR A 19 3.86 -2.52 7.74
N ARG A 20 3.00 -3.47 7.37
CA ARG A 20 3.13 -4.23 6.12
C ARG A 20 2.79 -3.35 4.93
N THR A 21 3.61 -3.47 3.89
CA THR A 21 3.46 -2.76 2.63
C THR A 21 3.55 -3.73 1.46
N LEU A 22 2.89 -3.39 0.36
CA LEU A 22 2.88 -4.14 -0.89
C LEU A 22 3.39 -3.25 -2.03
N ASP A 23 4.04 -3.89 -2.97
CA ASP A 23 4.49 -3.25 -4.21
C ASP A 23 3.30 -2.97 -5.12
N LEU A 24 3.46 -1.95 -5.96
CA LEU A 24 2.48 -1.56 -6.94
C LEU A 24 2.65 -2.39 -8.22
N PRO A 25 1.59 -3.00 -8.76
CA PRO A 25 1.67 -3.65 -10.05
C PRO A 25 1.83 -2.59 -11.15
N VAL A 26 2.83 -2.78 -12.01
CA VAL A 26 3.15 -1.87 -13.14
C VAL A 26 1.99 -1.63 -14.10
N ASP A 27 1.03 -2.56 -14.13
CA ASP A 27 -0.05 -2.61 -15.12
C ASP A 27 -1.37 -2.01 -14.61
N LEU A 28 -1.42 -1.50 -13.38
CA LEU A 28 -2.65 -0.99 -12.76
C LEU A 28 -2.65 0.55 -12.71
N ASP A 29 -3.73 1.18 -13.17
CA ASP A 29 -3.97 2.61 -12.93
C ASP A 29 -4.03 2.85 -11.42
N LEU A 30 -2.97 3.52 -10.91
CA LEU A 30 -2.71 3.73 -9.49
C LEU A 30 -3.68 4.70 -8.84
N GLU A 31 -4.35 5.55 -9.62
CA GLU A 31 -5.13 6.70 -9.12
C GLU A 31 -6.09 6.37 -7.96
N PHE A 32 -6.62 5.14 -7.90
CA PHE A 32 -7.48 4.68 -6.81
C PHE A 32 -7.39 3.16 -6.54
N ALA A 33 -6.19 2.60 -6.60
CA ALA A 33 -5.98 1.18 -6.38
C ALA A 33 -6.27 0.77 -4.92
N VAL A 34 -7.19 -0.18 -4.71
CA VAL A 34 -7.32 -0.90 -3.43
C VAL A 34 -6.74 -2.30 -3.58
N ALA A 35 -6.05 -2.79 -2.56
CA ALA A 35 -5.55 -4.16 -2.53
C ALA A 35 -6.15 -4.93 -1.36
N SER A 36 -6.60 -6.15 -1.64
CA SER A 36 -7.04 -7.11 -0.64
C SER A 36 -6.09 -8.30 -0.65
N LEU A 37 -5.38 -8.52 0.45
CA LEU A 37 -4.51 -9.70 0.61
C LEU A 37 -5.33 -10.83 1.23
N ASP A 38 -5.18 -12.05 0.72
CA ASP A 38 -5.75 -13.26 1.29
C ASP A 38 -4.69 -14.07 2.06
N ALA A 39 -5.11 -15.02 2.90
CA ALA A 39 -4.24 -15.91 3.68
C ALA A 39 -3.24 -16.69 2.80
N GLY A 40 -3.54 -16.89 1.52
CA GLY A 40 -2.64 -17.51 0.54
C GLY A 40 -1.51 -16.61 0.00
N SER A 41 -1.31 -15.39 0.54
CA SER A 41 -0.39 -14.37 -0.05
C SER A 41 -0.80 -13.91 -1.46
N HIS A 42 -2.07 -14.08 -1.80
CA HIS A 42 -2.66 -13.58 -3.03
C HIS A 42 -3.23 -12.20 -2.77
N VAL A 43 -2.72 -11.19 -3.47
CA VAL A 43 -3.33 -9.88 -3.46
C VAL A 43 -4.23 -9.74 -4.68
N LEU A 44 -5.42 -9.18 -4.45
CA LEU A 44 -6.31 -8.70 -5.50
C LEU A 44 -6.26 -7.18 -5.51
N TYR A 45 -5.66 -6.61 -6.54
CA TYR A 45 -5.71 -5.19 -6.81
C TYR A 45 -6.96 -4.86 -7.61
N ARG A 46 -7.66 -3.80 -7.22
CA ARG A 46 -8.81 -3.27 -7.96
C ARG A 46 -8.58 -1.80 -8.25
N SER A 47 -8.60 -1.44 -9.53
CA SER A 47 -8.61 -0.06 -9.98
C SER A 47 -10.05 0.43 -10.14
N THR A 48 -10.28 1.74 -9.98
CA THR A 48 -11.58 2.40 -10.24
C THR A 48 -12.02 2.30 -11.70
N ARG A 49 -11.11 2.03 -12.63
CA ARG A 49 -11.43 1.76 -14.04
C ARG A 49 -12.01 0.36 -14.27
N GLY A 50 -12.19 -0.44 -13.22
CA GLY A 50 -12.72 -1.81 -13.29
C GLY A 50 -11.67 -2.85 -13.65
N LYS A 51 -10.38 -2.49 -13.66
CA LYS A 51 -9.28 -3.43 -13.87
C LYS A 51 -8.95 -4.14 -12.55
N GLU A 52 -9.02 -5.47 -12.57
CA GLU A 52 -8.63 -6.32 -11.45
C GLU A 52 -7.37 -7.10 -11.82
N VAL A 53 -6.37 -7.05 -10.95
CA VAL A 53 -5.12 -7.78 -11.13
C VAL A 53 -4.88 -8.60 -9.88
N SER A 54 -4.74 -9.91 -10.02
CA SER A 54 -4.36 -10.80 -8.92
C SER A 54 -2.94 -11.29 -9.11
N CYS A 55 -2.09 -11.16 -8.10
CA CYS A 55 -0.78 -11.79 -8.11
C CYS A 55 -0.31 -12.23 -6.72
N LEU A 56 0.74 -13.03 -6.72
CA LEU A 56 1.45 -13.43 -5.51
C LEU A 56 2.37 -12.30 -5.09
N VAL A 57 2.23 -11.85 -3.85
CA VAL A 57 3.06 -10.79 -3.29
C VAL A 57 3.54 -11.15 -1.90
N HIS A 58 4.70 -10.60 -1.54
CA HIS A 58 5.28 -10.76 -0.23
C HIS A 58 5.27 -9.42 0.48
N PRO A 59 4.46 -9.24 1.55
CA PRO A 59 4.44 -8.02 2.31
C PRO A 59 5.82 -7.69 2.87
N ARG A 60 6.26 -6.45 2.66
CA ARG A 60 7.51 -5.91 3.18
C ARG A 60 7.24 -4.86 4.23
N PRO A 61 8.08 -4.72 5.26
CA PRO A 61 7.89 -3.69 6.27
C PRO A 61 8.07 -2.29 5.65
N LEU A 62 7.34 -1.30 6.16
CA LEU A 62 7.42 0.10 5.72
C LEU A 62 8.83 0.67 5.85
N SER A 63 9.63 0.17 6.80
CA SER A 63 11.04 0.52 6.95
C SER A 63 11.93 0.16 5.76
N TRP A 64 11.49 -0.74 4.88
CA TRP A 64 12.19 -1.07 3.63
C TRP A 64 11.88 -0.11 2.50
N ARG A 65 10.81 0.68 2.62
CA ARG A 65 10.39 1.60 1.57
C ARG A 65 11.27 2.84 1.56
N ALA A 66 11.63 3.28 0.35
CA ALA A 66 12.31 4.55 0.19
C ALA A 66 11.36 5.72 0.45
N ARG A 67 11.90 6.84 0.92
CA ARG A 67 11.12 8.08 1.06
C ARG A 67 10.71 8.59 -0.32
N GLY A 68 9.46 9.02 -0.47
CA GLY A 68 8.86 9.38 -1.75
C GLY A 68 8.40 8.19 -2.60
N GLU A 69 8.61 6.95 -2.16
CA GLU A 69 8.12 5.76 -2.87
C GLU A 69 6.62 5.56 -2.63
N GLU A 70 5.89 5.30 -3.72
CA GLU A 70 4.48 4.95 -3.70
C GLU A 70 4.34 3.45 -3.43
N CYS A 71 3.56 3.09 -2.42
CA CYS A 71 3.33 1.70 -2.04
C CYS A 71 1.95 1.53 -1.41
N LEU A 72 1.49 0.29 -1.37
CA LEU A 72 0.22 -0.04 -0.73
C LEU A 72 0.47 -0.35 0.73
N VAL A 73 -0.12 0.41 1.64
CA VAL A 73 0.10 0.28 3.08
C VAL A 73 -1.12 -0.38 3.73
N ALA A 74 -0.88 -1.37 4.59
CA ALA A 74 -1.94 -2.05 5.33
C ALA A 74 -2.65 -1.07 6.26
N ASP A 75 -3.98 -1.15 6.32
CA ASP A 75 -4.76 -0.35 7.26
C ASP A 75 -4.59 -0.82 8.72
N ASP A 76 -4.91 0.06 9.68
CA ASP A 76 -4.60 -0.21 11.10
C ASP A 76 -5.48 -1.36 11.62
N GLY A 77 -4.87 -2.35 12.28
CA GLY A 77 -5.60 -3.53 12.75
C GLY A 77 -5.99 -4.54 11.67
N ALA A 78 -5.55 -4.36 10.42
CA ALA A 78 -5.75 -5.36 9.38
C ALA A 78 -4.90 -6.62 9.67
N ALA A 79 -5.56 -7.79 9.70
CA ALA A 79 -4.89 -9.07 9.84
C ALA A 79 -3.98 -9.37 8.62
N ALA A 80 -3.28 -10.51 8.62
CA ALA A 80 -2.51 -10.96 7.46
C ALA A 80 -3.30 -10.95 6.14
N ALA A 81 -4.63 -11.14 6.23
CA ALA A 81 -5.57 -10.79 5.17
C ALA A 81 -6.25 -9.46 5.51
N GLY A 82 -6.04 -8.44 4.69
CA GLY A 82 -6.33 -7.05 5.04
C GLY A 82 -6.50 -6.14 3.83
N HIS A 83 -7.10 -4.97 4.07
CA HIS A 83 -7.17 -3.90 3.08
C HIS A 83 -5.87 -3.08 3.10
N TYR A 84 -5.40 -2.78 1.90
CA TYR A 84 -4.27 -1.91 1.67
C TYR A 84 -4.72 -0.71 0.87
N THR A 85 -4.23 0.45 1.27
CA THR A 85 -4.54 1.73 0.64
C THR A 85 -3.28 2.30 0.02
N LEU A 86 -3.44 2.93 -1.15
CA LEU A 86 -2.31 3.51 -1.86
C LEU A 86 -1.81 4.74 -1.11
N CYS A 87 -0.54 4.69 -0.71
CA CYS A 87 0.12 5.75 0.02
C CYS A 87 1.51 6.03 -0.54
N ALA A 88 1.97 7.26 -0.41
CA ALA A 88 3.37 7.60 -0.62
C ALA A 88 4.09 7.69 0.72
N VAL A 89 5.34 7.23 0.82
CA VAL A 89 6.16 7.55 1.99
C VAL A 89 6.51 9.03 1.93
N GLU A 90 6.19 9.80 2.98
CA GLU A 90 6.49 11.24 3.02
C GLU A 90 7.97 11.48 2.66
N PRO A 91 8.27 12.31 1.64
CA PRO A 91 9.64 12.76 1.42
C PRO A 91 10.08 13.54 2.66
N ALA A 92 11.36 13.40 3.04
CA ALA A 92 11.91 14.36 3.98
C ALA A 92 11.89 15.71 3.26
N ALA A 93 11.11 16.67 3.78
CA ALA A 93 11.21 18.05 3.33
C ALA A 93 12.68 18.48 3.50
N ASP A 94 13.33 18.76 2.37
CA ASP A 94 14.66 19.39 2.31
C ASP A 94 14.52 20.89 2.57
#